data_AF-A0A2V5Q218-F1
#
_entry.id   AF-A0A2V5Q218-F1
#
_cell.length_a   1.000
_cell.length_b   1.000
_cell.length_c   1.000
_cell.angle_alpha   90.00
_cell.angle_beta   90.00
_cell.angle_gamma   90.00
#
_symmetry.space_group_name_H-M   'P 1'
#
loop_
_entity.id
_entity.type
_entity.pdbx_description
1 polymer ?
#
loop_
_entity_poly.entity_id
_entity_poly.type
_entity_poly.pdbx_seq_one_letter_code
_entity_poly.pdbx_strand_id
1 'polypeptide(L)'
;MNKPNSKKRLELAQRRDAPLATRTDLSAAAVKDISGTMNAILADVFALYVKTKNFHWHMSGPHFRDYHLLLDEQADQLFAMTDPIAERVRKLGALTLHSIGEIARNQRVLDNDAEYVEPLDMLAELAGDNKELTA
;
A
#
# COMPACT_ATOMS: atom_id res chain seq x y z
N MET A 1 30.14 7.88 -19.65
CA MET A 1 29.69 7.24 -18.39
C MET A 1 30.54 6.00 -18.14
N ASN A 2 31.36 5.98 -17.08
CA ASN A 2 32.22 4.82 -16.76
C ASN A 2 31.39 3.72 -16.09
N LYS A 3 31.25 2.57 -16.76
CA LYS A 3 30.60 1.39 -16.18
C LYS A 3 31.40 0.91 -14.96
N PRO A 4 30.74 0.61 -13.82
CA PRO A 4 31.44 0.14 -12.64
C PRO A 4 32.11 -1.22 -12.89
N ASN A 5 33.38 -1.36 -12.50
CA ASN A 5 34.15 -2.61 -12.54
C ASN A 5 33.47 -3.71 -11.70
N SER A 6 33.61 -4.97 -12.11
CA SER A 6 33.16 -6.20 -11.44
C SER A 6 33.27 -6.18 -9.91
N LYS A 7 34.43 -5.76 -9.36
CA LYS A 7 34.63 -5.67 -7.90
C LYS A 7 33.64 -4.72 -7.23
N LYS A 8 33.38 -3.56 -7.85
CA LYS A 8 32.41 -2.57 -7.38
C LYS A 8 30.97 -3.07 -7.53
N ARG A 9 30.66 -3.88 -8.55
CA ARG A 9 29.34 -4.53 -8.68
C ARG A 9 29.10 -5.57 -7.58
N LEU A 10 30.11 -6.38 -7.26
CA LEU A 10 30.03 -7.36 -6.16
C LEU A 10 29.85 -6.67 -4.80
N GLU A 11 30.61 -5.60 -4.55
CA GLU A 11 30.51 -4.81 -3.33
C GLU A 11 29.12 -4.13 -3.20
N LEU A 12 28.58 -3.59 -4.29
CA LEU A 12 27.23 -3.02 -4.32
C LEU A 12 26.14 -4.07 -4.08
N ALA A 13 26.30 -5.28 -4.63
CA ALA A 13 25.38 -6.39 -4.37
C ALA A 13 25.40 -6.78 -2.88
N GLN A 14 26.60 -6.97 -2.31
CA GLN A 14 26.75 -7.30 -0.88
C GLN A 14 26.15 -6.23 0.05
N ARG A 15 26.24 -4.96 -0.32
CA ARG A 15 25.64 -3.86 0.45
C ARG A 15 24.11 -3.80 0.34
N ARG A 16 23.53 -4.28 -0.76
CA ARG A 16 22.06 -4.38 -0.92
C ARG A 16 21.47 -5.43 0.00
N ASP A 17 22.23 -6.48 0.28
CA ASP A 17 21.78 -7.61 1.11
C ASP A 17 22.08 -7.41 2.60
N ALA A 18 22.70 -6.29 2.98
CA ALA A 18 23.04 -6.01 4.37
C ALA A 18 21.77 -5.75 5.20
N PRO A 19 21.51 -6.54 6.26
CA PRO A 19 20.31 -6.39 7.08
C PRO A 19 20.35 -5.10 7.89
N LEU A 20 19.17 -4.56 8.23
CA LEU A 20 19.09 -3.53 9.26
C LEU A 20 19.47 -4.14 10.61
N ALA A 21 20.44 -3.54 11.28
CA ALA A 21 20.81 -3.90 12.65
C ALA A 21 19.87 -3.24 13.68
N THR A 22 18.58 -3.57 13.61
CA THR A 22 17.55 -3.07 14.53
C THR A 22 17.54 -3.87 15.82
N ARG A 23 17.56 -3.18 16.97
CA ARG A 23 17.40 -3.80 18.29
C ARG A 23 15.91 -4.06 18.53
N THR A 24 15.55 -5.34 18.68
CA THR A 24 14.19 -5.79 18.99
C THR A 24 14.27 -7.03 19.89
N ASP A 25 13.28 -7.20 20.75
CA ASP A 25 13.06 -8.38 21.58
C ASP A 25 12.29 -9.49 20.85
N LEU A 26 11.77 -9.20 19.66
CA LEU A 26 11.09 -10.16 18.80
C LEU A 26 12.07 -11.15 18.15
N SER A 27 11.65 -12.41 18.06
CA SER A 27 12.39 -13.42 17.31
C SER A 27 12.39 -13.10 15.81
N ALA A 28 13.37 -13.64 15.07
CA ALA A 28 13.42 -13.48 13.62
C ALA A 28 12.15 -14.01 12.92
N ALA A 29 11.56 -15.09 13.43
CA ALA A 29 10.29 -15.62 12.95
C ALA A 29 9.14 -14.64 13.19
N ALA A 30 9.02 -14.08 14.40
CA ALA A 30 8.00 -13.08 14.71
C ALA A 30 8.16 -11.81 13.85
N VAL A 31 9.38 -11.32 13.65
CA VAL A 31 9.67 -10.18 12.76
C VAL A 31 9.21 -10.48 11.33
N LYS A 32 9.53 -11.67 10.81
CA LYS A 32 9.12 -12.09 9.46
C LYS A 32 7.60 -12.13 9.33
N ASP A 33 6.91 -12.78 10.27
CA ASP A 33 5.47 -12.98 10.19
C ASP A 33 4.72 -11.65 10.32
N ILE A 34 5.05 -10.84 11.33
CA ILE A 34 4.44 -9.52 11.55
C ILE A 34 4.67 -8.62 10.33
N SER A 35 5.92 -8.54 9.85
CA SER A 35 6.25 -7.68 8.72
C SER A 35 5.59 -8.13 7.42
N GLY A 36 5.46 -9.45 7.21
CA GLY A 36 4.74 -10.01 6.08
C GLY A 36 3.27 -9.59 6.08
N THR A 37 2.58 -9.75 7.21
CA THR A 37 1.18 -9.31 7.35
C THR A 37 1.04 -7.80 7.18
N MET A 38 1.93 -7.01 7.78
CA MET A 38 1.89 -5.55 7.64
C MET A 38 2.13 -5.08 6.20
N ASN A 39 2.99 -5.76 5.43
CA ASN A 39 3.18 -5.46 4.01
C ASN A 39 1.95 -5.79 3.16
N ALA A 40 1.20 -6.86 3.49
CA ALA A 40 -0.07 -7.16 2.82
C ALA A 40 -1.12 -6.07 3.11
N ILE A 41 -1.26 -5.66 4.37
CA ILE A 41 -2.14 -4.55 4.76
C ILE A 41 -1.71 -3.25 4.06
N LEU A 42 -0.42 -2.94 3.99
CA LEU A 42 0.07 -1.77 3.29
C LEU A 42 -0.29 -1.80 1.79
N ALA A 43 -0.22 -2.97 1.16
CA ALA A 43 -0.60 -3.13 -0.24
C ALA A 43 -2.10 -2.85 -0.44
N ASP A 44 -2.95 -3.38 0.44
CA ASP A 44 -4.39 -3.09 0.43
C ASP A 44 -4.71 -1.62 0.64
N VAL A 45 -4.00 -0.94 1.55
CA VAL A 45 -4.21 0.49 1.79
C VAL A 45 -3.86 1.30 0.53
N PHE A 46 -2.78 0.97 -0.19
CA PHE A 46 -2.46 1.61 -1.46
C PHE A 46 -3.51 1.32 -2.55
N ALA A 47 -3.96 0.07 -2.66
CA ALA A 47 -5.00 -0.34 -3.60
C ALA A 47 -6.30 0.44 -3.34
N LEU A 48 -6.74 0.45 -2.09
CA LEU A 48 -7.95 1.14 -1.66
C LEU A 48 -7.84 2.65 -1.83
N TYR A 49 -6.66 3.24 -1.58
CA TYR A 49 -6.40 4.66 -1.86
C TYR A 49 -6.59 4.98 -3.35
N VAL A 50 -5.97 4.20 -4.23
CA VAL A 50 -6.08 4.40 -5.68
C VAL A 50 -7.53 4.21 -6.14
N LYS A 51 -8.22 3.17 -5.65
CA LYS A 51 -9.63 2.90 -5.96
C LYS A 51 -10.56 4.01 -5.47
N THR A 52 -10.30 4.56 -4.29
CA THR A 52 -11.04 5.71 -3.75
C THR A 52 -10.85 6.94 -4.64
N LYS A 53 -9.61 7.22 -5.06
CA LYS A 53 -9.33 8.33 -6.01
C LYS A 53 -9.94 8.09 -7.38
N ASN A 54 -9.93 6.84 -7.86
CA ASN A 54 -10.63 6.45 -9.08
C ASN A 54 -12.12 6.83 -9.02
N PHE A 55 -12.82 6.40 -7.98
CA PHE A 55 -14.25 6.74 -7.82
C PHE A 55 -14.47 8.23 -7.59
N HIS A 56 -13.57 8.92 -6.89
CA HIS A 56 -13.62 10.38 -6.74
C HIS A 56 -13.54 11.12 -8.07
N TRP A 57 -12.66 10.68 -8.99
CA TRP A 57 -12.51 11.29 -10.32
C TRP A 57 -13.72 11.04 -11.22
N HIS A 58 -14.35 9.86 -11.10
CA HIS A 58 -15.47 9.44 -11.93
C HIS A 58 -16.85 9.67 -11.28
N MET A 59 -16.89 10.28 -10.09
CA MET A 59 -18.12 10.57 -9.37
C MET A 59 -19.04 11.46 -10.22
N SER A 60 -20.35 11.17 -10.20
CA SER A 60 -21.34 11.90 -10.97
C SER A 60 -22.72 11.87 -10.31
N GLY A 61 -23.71 12.52 -10.93
CA GLY A 61 -25.11 12.45 -10.49
C GLY A 61 -25.49 13.39 -9.33
N PRO A 62 -26.69 13.21 -8.76
CA PRO A 62 -27.15 13.95 -7.59
C PRO A 62 -26.18 13.75 -6.42
N HIS A 63 -25.89 14.82 -5.67
CA HIS A 63 -24.92 14.84 -4.57
C HIS A 63 -23.44 14.72 -4.98
N PHE A 64 -23.10 14.91 -6.26
CA PHE A 64 -21.72 14.91 -6.76
C PHE A 64 -20.72 15.57 -5.81
N ARG A 65 -20.98 16.83 -5.42
CA ARG A 65 -20.06 17.61 -4.58
C ARG A 65 -19.78 16.93 -3.24
N ASP A 66 -20.82 16.42 -2.59
CA ASP A 66 -20.71 15.86 -1.24
C ASP A 66 -19.97 14.52 -1.28
N TYR A 67 -20.28 13.66 -2.25
CA TYR A 67 -19.56 12.40 -2.43
C TYR A 67 -18.11 12.61 -2.91
N HIS A 68 -17.89 13.56 -3.81
CA HIS A 68 -16.54 13.88 -4.29
C HIS A 68 -15.63 14.32 -3.15
N LEU A 69 -16.13 15.19 -2.26
CA LEU A 69 -15.39 15.62 -1.05
C LEU A 69 -15.22 14.51 -0.02
N LEU A 70 -16.26 13.69 0.20
CA LEU A 70 -16.19 12.52 1.08
C LEU A 70 -15.08 11.55 0.65
N LEU A 71 -15.00 11.25 -0.65
CA LEU A 71 -13.99 10.34 -1.19
C LEU A 71 -12.59 10.95 -1.11
N ASP A 72 -12.44 12.28 -1.23
CA ASP A 72 -11.16 12.94 -0.99
C ASP A 72 -10.71 12.86 0.47
N GLU A 73 -11.62 13.12 1.41
CA GLU A 73 -11.33 12.98 2.84
C GLU A 73 -10.90 11.55 3.18
N GLN A 74 -11.59 10.54 2.62
CA GLN A 74 -11.21 9.15 2.80
C GLN A 74 -9.84 8.84 2.18
N ALA A 75 -9.57 9.34 0.97
CA ALA A 75 -8.29 9.13 0.31
C ALA A 75 -7.12 9.73 1.12
N ASP A 76 -7.31 10.91 1.72
CA ASP A 76 -6.32 11.54 2.60
C ASP A 76 -6.02 10.67 3.83
N GLN A 77 -7.05 10.10 4.45
CA GLN A 77 -6.90 9.19 5.59
C GLN A 77 -6.15 7.91 5.19
N LEU A 78 -6.52 7.28 4.06
CA LEU A 78 -5.85 6.10 3.54
C LEU A 78 -4.38 6.37 3.21
N PHE A 79 -4.09 7.49 2.56
CA PHE A 79 -2.72 7.86 2.24
C PHE A 79 -1.89 8.11 3.50
N ALA A 80 -2.47 8.77 4.52
CA ALA A 80 -1.82 9.00 5.80
C ALA A 80 -1.52 7.70 6.58
N MET A 81 -2.29 6.62 6.36
CA MET A 81 -2.03 5.31 6.96
C MET A 81 -0.78 4.62 6.39
N THR A 82 -0.38 4.94 5.16
CA THR A 82 0.70 4.21 4.46
C THR A 82 2.05 4.34 5.18
N ASP A 83 2.41 5.54 5.62
CA ASP A 83 3.72 5.83 6.21
C ASP A 83 3.92 5.16 7.57
N PRO A 84 3.02 5.28 8.57
CA PRO A 84 3.17 4.58 9.84
C PRO A 84 3.29 3.06 9.71
N ILE A 85 2.58 2.44 8.76
CA ILE A 85 2.65 0.99 8.51
C ILE A 85 4.02 0.64 7.91
N ALA A 86 4.43 1.34 6.84
CA ALA A 86 5.72 1.12 6.20
C ALA A 86 6.90 1.35 7.17
N GLU A 87 6.87 2.44 7.92
CA GLU A 87 7.89 2.73 8.93
C GLU A 87 7.94 1.68 10.03
N ARG A 88 6.79 1.14 10.44
CA ARG A 88 6.75 0.09 11.46
C ARG A 88 7.42 -1.19 10.97
N VAL A 89 7.18 -1.59 9.72
CA VAL A 89 7.91 -2.70 9.07
C VAL A 89 9.43 -2.46 9.11
N ARG A 90 9.87 -1.24 8.76
CA ARG A 90 11.29 -0.88 8.79
C ARG A 90 11.87 -0.85 10.20
N LYS A 91 11.11 -0.39 11.21
CA LYS A 91 11.50 -0.38 12.63
C LYS A 91 11.68 -1.79 13.20
N LEU A 92 11.01 -2.80 12.63
CA LEU A 92 11.22 -4.22 12.95
C LEU A 92 12.46 -4.82 12.28
N GLY A 93 13.09 -4.11 11.34
CA GLY A 93 14.26 -4.56 10.59
C GLY A 93 13.95 -5.24 9.26
N ALA A 94 12.68 -5.38 8.92
CA ALA A 94 12.24 -6.00 7.66
C ALA A 94 12.16 -4.96 6.53
N LEU A 95 12.12 -5.45 5.28
CA LEU A 95 11.85 -4.61 4.10
C LEU A 95 10.34 -4.38 3.94
N THR A 96 9.99 -3.21 3.39
CA THR A 96 8.61 -2.84 3.05
C THR A 96 8.42 -2.88 1.52
N LEU A 97 7.21 -2.57 1.03
CA LEU A 97 6.89 -2.52 -0.39
C LEU A 97 7.82 -1.54 -1.16
N HIS A 98 8.19 -1.91 -2.38
CA HIS A 98 9.16 -1.17 -3.20
C HIS A 98 8.53 -0.50 -4.43
N SER A 99 7.41 -1.02 -4.93
CA SER A 99 6.87 -0.59 -6.24
C SER A 99 5.38 -0.92 -6.40
N ILE A 100 4.75 -0.25 -7.37
CA ILE A 100 3.36 -0.51 -7.78
C ILE A 100 3.16 -1.97 -8.18
N GLY A 101 4.10 -2.57 -8.91
CA GLY A 101 4.01 -3.98 -9.29
C GLY A 101 4.07 -4.94 -8.09
N GLU A 102 4.73 -4.53 -6.99
CA GLU A 102 4.72 -5.31 -5.74
C GLU A 102 3.43 -5.12 -4.95
N ILE A 103 2.87 -3.90 -4.93
CA ILE A 103 1.53 -3.64 -4.41
C ILE A 103 0.53 -4.56 -5.11
N ALA A 104 0.49 -4.55 -6.45
CA ALA A 104 -0.44 -5.35 -7.23
C ALA A 104 -0.32 -6.87 -7.01
N ARG A 105 0.88 -7.37 -6.68
CA ARG A 105 1.09 -8.80 -6.36
C ARG A 105 0.65 -9.19 -4.95
N ASN A 106 0.59 -8.22 -4.04
CA ASN A 106 0.34 -8.47 -2.61
C ASN A 106 -1.05 -7.98 -2.16
N GLN A 107 -1.71 -7.10 -2.92
CA GLN A 107 -3.05 -6.61 -2.63
C GLN A 107 -4.08 -7.74 -2.71
N ARG A 108 -5.06 -7.67 -1.81
CA ARG A 108 -6.28 -8.46 -1.75
C ARG A 108 -7.46 -7.64 -2.27
N VAL A 109 -7.45 -6.33 -2.03
CA VAL A 109 -8.42 -5.38 -2.60
C VAL A 109 -8.27 -5.38 -4.12
N LEU A 110 -9.38 -5.62 -4.82
CA LEU A 110 -9.41 -5.65 -6.27
C LEU A 110 -9.57 -4.25 -6.84
N ASP A 111 -8.79 -3.97 -7.89
CA ASP A 111 -8.96 -2.78 -8.72
C ASP A 111 -10.31 -2.81 -9.44
N ASN A 112 -10.83 -1.62 -9.77
CA ASN A 112 -12.05 -1.48 -10.56
C ASN A 112 -11.74 -0.62 -11.80
N ASP A 113 -11.60 -1.28 -12.94
CA ASP A 113 -11.28 -0.67 -14.23
C ASP A 113 -12.53 -0.46 -15.12
N ALA A 114 -13.74 -0.56 -14.54
CA ALA A 114 -14.97 -0.39 -15.30
C ALA A 114 -15.08 1.04 -15.86
N GLU A 115 -15.51 1.18 -17.12
CA GLU A 115 -15.69 2.49 -17.77
C GLU A 115 -16.74 3.36 -17.05
N TYR A 116 -17.70 2.72 -16.39
CA TYR A 116 -18.75 3.39 -15.63
C TYR A 116 -19.21 2.52 -14.46
N VAL A 117 -19.47 3.18 -13.33
CA VAL A 117 -20.04 2.60 -12.12
C VAL A 117 -21.08 3.59 -11.61
N GLU A 118 -22.26 3.11 -11.18
CA GLU A 118 -23.25 4.01 -10.56
C GLU A 118 -22.72 4.57 -9.24
N PRO A 119 -22.97 5.85 -8.89
CA PRO A 119 -22.44 6.47 -7.68
C PRO A 119 -22.70 5.69 -6.37
N LEU A 120 -23.89 5.09 -6.23
CA LEU A 120 -24.21 4.29 -5.04
C LEU A 120 -23.47 2.96 -5.02
N ASP A 121 -23.17 2.37 -6.18
CA ASP A 121 -22.39 1.14 -6.29
C ASP A 121 -20.92 1.41 -5.95
N MET A 122 -20.36 2.55 -6.37
CA MET A 122 -19.02 3.00 -5.95
C MET A 122 -18.90 3.04 -4.42
N LEU A 123 -19.90 3.64 -3.75
CA LEU A 123 -19.93 3.76 -2.29
C LEU A 123 -20.11 2.40 -1.62
N ALA A 124 -20.99 1.55 -2.16
CA ALA A 124 -21.23 0.20 -1.63
C ALA A 124 -19.98 -0.68 -1.75
N GLU A 125 -19.26 -0.59 -2.85
CA GLU A 125 -18.02 -1.32 -3.11
C GLU A 125 -16.92 -0.86 -2.14
N LEU A 126 -16.67 0.45 -2.01
CA LEU A 126 -15.71 0.95 -1.02
C LEU A 126 -16.11 0.57 0.41
N ALA A 127 -17.40 0.59 0.76
CA ALA A 127 -17.86 0.15 2.07
C ALA A 127 -17.60 -1.35 2.31
N GLY A 128 -17.65 -2.17 1.26
CA GLY A 128 -17.24 -3.58 1.30
C GLY A 128 -15.74 -3.73 1.53
N ASP A 129 -14.93 -3.07 0.70
CA ASP A 129 -13.46 -3.12 0.79
C ASP A 129 -12.96 -2.63 2.16
N ASN A 130 -13.56 -1.58 2.71
CA ASN A 130 -13.20 -1.08 4.05
C ASN A 130 -13.53 -2.08 5.16
N LYS A 131 -14.64 -2.84 5.03
CA LYS A 131 -14.95 -3.90 6.01
C LYS A 131 -13.91 -5.01 5.95
N GLU A 132 -13.53 -5.44 4.75
CA GLU A 132 -12.49 -6.46 4.56
C GLU A 132 -11.12 -6.01 5.09
N LEU A 133 -10.79 -4.73 4.96
CA LEU A 133 -9.54 -4.17 5.52
C LEU A 133 -9.50 -4.23 7.06
N THR A 134 -10.66 -4.15 7.72
CA THR A 134 -10.77 -4.07 9.19
C THR A 134 -11.13 -5.39 9.89
N ALA A 135 -11.49 -6.43 9.14
CA ALA A 135 -11.88 -7.75 9.65
C ALA A 135 -10.66 -8.62 9.96
#